data_AF-A0A9D6NC80-F1
#
_entry.id   AF-A0A9D6NC80-F1
#
_cell.length_a   1.000
_cell.length_b   1.000
_cell.length_c   1.000
_cell.angle_alpha   90.00
_cell.angle_beta   90.00
_cell.angle_gamma   90.00
#
_symmetry.space_group_name_H-M   'P 1'
#
loop_
_entity.id
_entity.type
_entity.pdbx_description
1 polymer ?
#
loop_
_entity_poly.entity_id
_entity_poly.type
_entity_poly.pdbx_seq_one_letter_code
_entity_poly.pdbx_strand_id
1 'polypeptide(L)' 'MPNQATKLEVKNLDQPDETRRPPKSHLQVARVGEHTIMRATFEPGWKWSDCIKPTAGTETCMSQHVLYVLSG' A
#
# COMPACT_ATOMS: atom_id res chain seq x y z
N MET A 1 -15.46 22.99 -0.67
CA MET A 1 -15.88 22.18 -1.85
C MET A 1 -16.46 20.89 -1.30
N PRO A 2 -17.73 20.52 -1.55
CA PRO A 2 -18.25 19.26 -1.06
C PRO A 2 -17.72 18.12 -1.93
N ASN A 3 -16.96 17.22 -1.31
CA ASN A 3 -16.51 15.96 -1.91
C ASN A 3 -17.72 15.03 -2.09
N GLN A 4 -18.30 15.04 -3.28
CA GLN A 4 -19.42 14.17 -3.62
C GLN A 4 -18.87 12.82 -4.06
N ALA A 5 -18.67 11.89 -3.12
CA ALA A 5 -18.53 10.48 -3.45
C ALA A 5 -19.89 9.98 -3.98
N THR A 6 -20.13 10.15 -5.29
CA THR A 6 -21.42 9.84 -5.95
C THR A 6 -21.64 8.34 -6.18
N LYS A 7 -20.66 7.49 -5.86
CA LYS A 7 -20.74 6.03 -5.99
C LYS A 7 -20.14 5.37 -4.76
N LEU A 8 -20.93 4.51 -4.10
CA LEU A 8 -20.44 3.64 -3.04
C LEU A 8 -19.55 2.55 -3.65
N GLU A 9 -18.30 2.48 -3.21
CA GLU A 9 -17.34 1.45 -3.61
C GLU A 9 -16.97 0.59 -2.41
N VAL A 10 -17.04 -0.73 -2.59
CA VAL A 10 -16.64 -1.72 -1.58
C VAL A 10 -15.57 -2.60 -2.21
N LYS A 11 -14.44 -2.77 -1.50
CA LYS A 11 -13.30 -3.57 -1.92
C LYS A 11 -12.89 -4.51 -0.79
N ASN A 12 -12.31 -5.66 -1.15
CA ASN A 12 -11.80 -6.64 -0.21
C ASN A 12 -10.30 -6.83 -0.43
N LEU A 13 -9.48 -6.67 0.60
CA LEU A 13 -8.02 -6.86 0.52
C LEU A 13 -7.60 -8.34 0.47
N ASP A 14 -8.52 -9.27 0.72
CA ASP A 14 -8.33 -10.70 0.46
C ASP A 14 -8.56 -11.05 -1.02
N GLN A 15 -9.21 -10.16 -1.77
CA GLN A 15 -9.33 -10.21 -3.24
C GLN A 15 -8.86 -8.87 -3.84
N PRO A 16 -7.56 -8.56 -3.72
CA PRO A 16 -7.05 -7.24 -4.04
C PRO A 16 -7.09 -6.95 -5.54
N ASP A 17 -7.18 -5.67 -5.89
CA ASP A 17 -7.06 -5.23 -7.29
C ASP A 17 -5.64 -5.48 -7.83
N GLU A 18 -4.64 -5.42 -6.95
CA GLU A 18 -3.24 -5.62 -7.28
C GLU A 18 -2.49 -6.28 -6.12
N THR A 19 -1.64 -7.25 -6.44
CA THR A 19 -0.69 -7.84 -5.48
C THR A 19 0.73 -7.50 -5.91
N ARG A 20 1.54 -6.96 -4.99
CA ARG A 20 2.96 -6.68 -5.22
C ARG A 20 3.81 -7.55 -4.31
N ARG A 21 4.95 -8.02 -4.84
CA ARG A 21 5.93 -8.83 -4.10
C ARG A 21 7.36 -8.29 -4.20
N PRO A 22 7.64 -7.08 -3.69
CA PRO A 22 9.02 -6.66 -3.46
C PRO A 22 9.74 -7.63 -2.51
N PRO A 23 11.08 -7.62 -2.47
CA PRO A 23 11.84 -8.41 -1.49
C PRO A 23 11.28 -8.27 -0.07
N LYS A 24 11.13 -9.42 0.62
CA LYS A 24 10.65 -9.49 2.02
C LYS A 24 9.29 -8.83 2.28
N SER A 25 8.46 -8.68 1.24
CA SER A 25 7.22 -7.92 1.30
C SER A 25 6.09 -8.65 0.58
N HIS A 26 4.92 -8.67 1.21
CA HIS A 26 3.67 -9.05 0.56
C HIS A 26 2.67 -7.92 0.69
N LEU A 27 2.31 -7.31 -0.45
CA LEU A 27 1.45 -6.13 -0.48
C LEU A 27 0.16 -6.45 -1.25
N GLN A 28 -0.97 -6.23 -0.62
CA GLN A 28 -2.31 -6.33 -1.22
C GLN A 28 -2.88 -4.93 -1.32
N VAL A 29 -3.29 -4.53 -2.52
CA VAL A 29 -3.67 -3.15 -2.83
C VAL A 29 -5.10 -3.13 -3.37
N ALA A 30 -5.91 -2.21 -2.84
CA ALA A 30 -7.23 -1.86 -3.35
C ALA A 30 -7.28 -0.37 -3.69
N ARG A 31 -7.92 -0.03 -4.81
CA ARG A 31 -8.18 1.36 -5.21
C ARG A 31 -9.65 1.68 -4.93
N VAL A 32 -9.91 2.75 -4.18
CA VAL A 32 -11.25 3.20 -3.79
C VAL A 32 -11.36 4.68 -4.10
N GLY A 33 -12.13 5.03 -5.14
CA GLY A 33 -12.09 6.36 -5.72
C GLY A 33 -10.66 6.79 -6.07
N GLU A 34 -10.24 7.96 -5.56
CA GLU A 34 -8.88 8.50 -5.78
C GLU A 34 -7.85 8.00 -4.74
N HIS A 35 -8.26 7.15 -3.80
CA HIS A 35 -7.41 6.69 -2.72
C HIS A 35 -6.88 5.27 -2.97
N THR A 36 -5.67 5.01 -2.49
CA THR A 36 -5.05 3.68 -2.50
C THR A 36 -4.95 3.16 -1.08
N ILE A 37 -5.56 2.00 -0.81
CA ILE A 37 -5.43 1.30 0.46
C ILE A 37 -4.52 0.09 0.24
N MET A 38 -3.54 -0.09 1.13
CA MET A 38 -2.57 -1.18 1.04
C MET A 38 -2.46 -1.90 2.39
N ARG A 39 -2.62 -3.22 2.38
CA ARG A 39 -2.21 -4.08 3.49
C ARG A 39 -0.85 -4.68 3.16
N ALA A 40 0.12 -4.42 4.04
CA ALA A 40 1.50 -4.83 3.87
C ALA A 40 1.90 -5.81 4.97
N THR A 41 2.52 -6.92 4.58
CA THR A 41 3.20 -7.85 5.49
C THR A 41 4.68 -7.84 5.16
N PHE A 42 5.51 -7.65 6.18
CA PHE A 42 6.96 -7.55 6.03
C PHE A 42 7.64 -8.69 6.79
N GLU A 43 8.61 -9.33 6.15
CA GLU A 43 9.40 -10.39 6.78
C GLU A 43 10.51 -9.81 7.70
N PRO A 44 11.03 -10.59 8.67
CA PRO A 44 12.14 -10.16 9.50
C PRO A 44 13.35 -9.62 8.71
N GLY A 45 13.89 -8.49 9.18
CA GLY A 45 14.99 -7.80 8.51
C GLY A 45 14.58 -7.08 7.22
N TRP A 46 13.30 -6.75 7.05
CA TRP A 46 12.84 -5.81 6.03
C TRP A 46 13.33 -4.40 6.31
N LYS A 47 13.76 -3.68 5.26
CA LYS A 47 14.14 -2.28 5.32
C LYS A 47 13.81 -1.59 4.00
N TRP A 48 13.18 -0.43 4.05
CA TRP A 48 12.77 0.31 2.86
C TRP A 48 13.92 0.59 1.88
N SER A 49 15.09 0.97 2.39
CA SER A 49 16.28 1.28 1.59
C SER A 49 16.81 0.10 0.77
N ASP A 50 16.51 -1.12 1.21
CA ASP A 50 17.07 -2.33 0.62
C ASP A 50 16.01 -3.02 -0.24
N CYS A 51 14.76 -3.00 0.22
CA CYS A 51 13.66 -3.73 -0.41
C CYS A 51 12.85 -2.89 -1.41
N ILE A 52 12.75 -1.56 -1.24
CA ILE A 52 11.85 -0.71 -2.05
C ILE A 52 12.61 0.35 -2.83
N LYS A 53 13.59 1.01 -2.21
CA LYS A 53 14.41 2.06 -2.84
C LYS A 53 14.95 1.68 -4.23
N PRO A 54 15.48 0.45 -4.48
CA PRO A 54 15.97 0.08 -5.81
C PRO A 54 14.90 0.13 -6.90
N THR A 55 13.64 -0.14 -6.55
CA THR A 55 12.51 -0.09 -7.48
C THR A 55 11.89 1.31 -7.54
N ALA A 56 11.86 2.04 -6.42
CA ALA A 56 11.28 3.37 -6.37
C ALA A 56 12.15 4.44 -7.04
N GLY A 57 13.47 4.26 -7.06
CA GLY A 57 14.41 5.20 -7.69
C GLY A 57 14.54 6.55 -6.98
N THR A 58 14.02 6.66 -5.77
CA THR A 58 13.97 7.88 -4.95
C THR A 58 14.62 7.65 -3.59
N GLU A 59 14.92 8.71 -2.84
CA GLU A 59 15.43 8.58 -1.45
C GLU A 59 14.33 8.26 -0.43
N THR A 60 13.07 8.57 -0.76
CA THR A 60 11.88 8.21 0.03
C THR A 60 10.70 7.92 -0.90
N CYS A 61 9.58 7.36 -0.40
CA CYS A 61 8.45 6.95 -1.25
C CYS A 61 7.71 8.09 -1.98
N MET A 62 7.92 9.36 -1.60
CA MET A 62 7.26 10.57 -2.13
C MET A 62 5.71 10.59 -2.05
N SER A 63 5.07 9.49 -1.67
CA SER A 63 3.62 9.36 -1.51
C SER A 63 3.20 9.79 -0.10
N GLN A 64 1.97 10.33 0.02
CA GLN A 64 1.38 10.59 1.34
C GLN A 64 0.97 9.26 1.97
N HIS A 65 1.45 9.01 3.19
CA HIS A 65 1.14 7.77 3.92
C HIS A 65 0.46 8.07 5.26
N VAL A 66 -0.61 7.34 5.52
CA VAL A 66 -1.16 7.15 6.86
C VAL A 66 -1.10 5.65 7.12
N LEU A 67 -0.40 5.27 8.18
CA LEU A 67 -0.18 3.87 8.52
C LEU A 67 -0.74 3.57 9.90
N TYR A 68 -1.26 2.36 10.05
CA TYR A 68 -1.54 1.77 11.34
C TYR A 68 -0.99 0.34 11.34
N VAL A 69 -0.48 -0.10 12.48
CA VAL A 69 0.09 -1.44 12.62
C VAL A 69 -1.01 -2.35 13.15
N LEU A 70 -1.32 -3.41 12.39
CA LEU A 70 -2.30 -4.42 12.78
C LEU A 70 -1.75 -5.36 13.86
N SER A 71 -0.50 -5.79 13.68
CA SER A 71 0.17 -6.81 14.51
C SER A 71 1.65 -6.86 14.17
N GLY A 72 2.47 -7.35 15.10
CA GLY A 72 3.91 -7.53 14.94
C GLY A 72 4.56 -7.89 16.27
#